data_AF-A0A959UV67-F1
#
_entry.id   AF-A0A959UV67-F1
#
_cell.length_a   1.000
_cell.length_b   1.000
_cell.length_c   1.000
_cell.angle_alpha   90.00
_cell.angle_beta   90.00
_cell.angle_gamma   90.00
#
_symmetry.space_group_name_H-M   'P 1'
#
loop_
_entity.id
_entity.type
_entity.pdbx_description
1 polymer ?
#
loop_
_entity_poly.entity_id
_entity_poly.type
_entity_poly.pdbx_seq_one_letter_code
_entity_poly.pdbx_strand_id
1 'polypeptide(L)'
;GPMPNVAFRMCNVLSISRDRNEVITDRGQFSYDILIVATGSTTNFFGNKEVEAHAMQLKSIGQALDIRSDFLQDFEAALYLEDEHEQRRQLNFVIVGGGPTGVELAGAMAEIRRTVLKREYREMDSERMQIHLIDSNHALLRSFSEDSQKKALEYVEGMGVKVRFGQR
;
A
#
# COMPACT_ATOMS: atom_id res chain seq x y z
N GLY A 1 6.58 -11.92 32.52
CA GLY A 1 5.32 -12.27 33.22
C GLY A 1 4.24 -11.28 32.82
N PRO A 2 2.95 -11.58 33.04
CA PRO A 2 1.88 -10.61 32.76
C PRO A 2 2.09 -9.34 33.58
N MET A 3 1.81 -8.18 32.99
CA MET A 3 1.87 -6.89 33.70
C MET A 3 0.72 -6.81 34.71
N PRO A 4 0.98 -6.55 36.01
CA PRO A 4 -0.09 -6.35 36.97
C PRO A 4 -0.91 -5.11 36.57
N ASN A 5 -2.24 -5.19 36.70
CA ASN A 5 -3.20 -4.12 36.38
C ASN A 5 -3.36 -3.79 34.88
N VAL A 6 -2.94 -4.68 33.98
CA VAL A 6 -3.22 -4.57 32.55
C VAL A 6 -4.20 -5.66 32.13
N ALA A 7 -5.31 -5.27 31.53
CA ALA A 7 -6.28 -6.18 30.92
C ALA A 7 -6.33 -5.94 29.41
N PHE A 8 -6.22 -7.02 28.64
CA PHE A 8 -6.39 -7.00 27.19
C PHE A 8 -7.77 -7.56 26.81
N ARG A 9 -8.40 -6.94 25.82
CA ARG A 9 -9.66 -7.40 25.21
C ARG A 9 -9.51 -7.31 23.70
N MET A 10 -9.69 -8.44 23.02
CA MET A 10 -9.77 -8.49 21.56
C MET A 10 -11.25 -8.32 21.16
N CYS A 11 -11.62 -7.11 20.75
CA CYS A 11 -12.99 -6.74 20.38
C CYS A 11 -13.01 -5.53 19.44
N ASN A 12 -14.10 -5.35 18.72
CA ASN A 12 -14.33 -4.17 17.88
C ASN A 12 -15.08 -3.10 18.67
N VAL A 13 -14.53 -1.89 18.71
CA VAL A 13 -15.24 -0.72 19.26
C VAL A 13 -16.29 -0.26 18.26
N LEU A 14 -17.55 -0.19 18.69
CA LEU A 14 -18.68 0.22 17.86
C LEU A 14 -19.06 1.68 18.10
N SER A 15 -19.05 2.13 19.35
CA SER A 15 -19.37 3.52 19.71
C SER A 15 -18.85 3.88 21.11
N ILE A 16 -18.74 5.18 21.39
CA ILE A 16 -18.34 5.72 22.70
C ILE A 16 -19.51 6.53 23.29
N SER A 17 -20.00 6.14 24.47
CA SER A 17 -21.03 6.86 25.23
C SER A 17 -20.35 7.79 26.25
N ARG A 18 -20.23 9.07 25.91
CA ARG A 18 -19.55 10.07 26.75
C ARG A 18 -20.34 10.45 28.00
N ASP A 19 -21.65 10.32 27.94
CA ASP A 19 -22.61 10.56 29.03
C ASP A 19 -22.50 9.50 30.14
N ARG A 20 -22.23 8.24 29.76
CA ARG A 20 -22.09 7.12 30.69
C ARG A 20 -20.64 6.73 30.98
N ASN A 21 -19.68 7.39 30.33
CA ASN A 21 -18.27 7.02 30.32
C ASN A 21 -18.06 5.54 29.95
N GLU A 22 -18.64 5.11 28.84
CA GLU A 22 -18.59 3.71 28.38
C GLU A 22 -18.11 3.59 26.93
N VAL A 23 -17.29 2.56 26.68
CA VAL A 23 -16.98 2.07 25.33
C VAL A 23 -17.88 0.87 25.03
N ILE A 24 -18.65 0.97 23.96
CA ILE A 24 -19.53 -0.10 23.49
C ILE A 24 -18.79 -0.89 22.41
N THR A 25 -18.71 -2.21 22.60
CA THR A 25 -18.02 -3.13 21.70
C THR A 25 -18.93 -4.27 21.27
N ASP A 26 -18.50 -5.05 20.29
CA ASP A 26 -19.16 -6.30 19.89
C ASP A 26 -19.08 -7.42 20.96
N ARG A 27 -18.34 -7.23 22.05
CA ARG A 27 -18.17 -8.18 23.16
C ARG A 27 -18.62 -7.65 24.51
N GLY A 28 -19.35 -6.53 24.55
CA GLY A 28 -19.87 -5.93 25.77
C GLY A 28 -19.51 -4.46 25.94
N GLN A 29 -19.77 -3.93 27.13
CA GLN A 29 -19.57 -2.53 27.47
C GLN A 29 -18.49 -2.42 28.55
N PHE A 30 -17.61 -1.42 28.41
CA PHE A 30 -16.51 -1.19 29.34
C PHE A 30 -16.54 0.26 29.81
N SER A 31 -16.71 0.47 31.11
CA SER A 31 -16.64 1.79 31.72
C SER A 31 -15.20 2.29 31.81
N TYR A 32 -15.00 3.60 31.79
CA TYR A 32 -13.70 4.24 31.93
C TYR A 32 -13.78 5.48 32.82
N ASP A 33 -12.69 5.82 33.49
CA ASP A 33 -12.49 7.15 34.08
C ASP A 33 -11.79 8.09 33.09
N ILE A 34 -10.82 7.54 32.33
CA ILE A 34 -10.07 8.23 31.28
C ILE A 34 -10.08 7.35 30.03
N LEU A 35 -10.47 7.93 28.89
CA LEU A 35 -10.46 7.26 27.60
C LEU A 35 -9.37 7.85 26.68
N ILE A 36 -8.48 6.99 26.20
CA ILE A 36 -7.51 7.31 25.14
C ILE A 36 -7.99 6.65 23.85
N VAL A 37 -8.24 7.45 22.82
CA VAL A 37 -8.66 6.95 21.50
C VAL A 37 -7.45 6.89 20.57
N ALA A 38 -7.05 5.67 20.21
CA ALA A 38 -5.91 5.40 19.33
C ALA A 38 -6.27 4.37 18.25
N THR A 39 -7.44 4.50 17.64
CA THR A 39 -8.01 3.54 16.66
C THR A 39 -7.35 3.59 15.27
N GLY A 40 -6.39 4.48 15.07
CA GLY A 40 -5.72 4.67 13.78
C GLY A 40 -6.60 5.37 12.74
N SER A 41 -6.35 5.08 11.46
CA SER A 41 -7.06 5.64 10.30
C SER A 41 -7.25 4.58 9.21
N THR A 42 -8.29 4.75 8.39
CA THR A 42 -8.55 3.93 7.21
C THR A 42 -8.06 4.61 5.93
N THR A 43 -8.05 3.88 4.82
CA THR A 43 -7.78 4.45 3.49
C THR A 43 -8.90 5.42 3.10
N ASN A 44 -8.52 6.55 2.52
CA ASN A 44 -9.49 7.52 2.00
C ASN A 44 -9.39 7.54 0.47
N PHE A 45 -10.47 7.16 -0.20
CA PHE A 45 -10.58 7.15 -1.66
C PHE A 45 -11.10 8.47 -2.24
N PHE A 46 -11.32 9.48 -1.41
CA PHE A 46 -11.81 10.82 -1.81
C PHE A 46 -13.10 10.78 -2.65
N GLY A 47 -13.96 9.79 -2.38
CA GLY A 47 -15.22 9.58 -3.10
C GLY A 47 -15.12 8.78 -4.41
N ASN A 48 -13.92 8.34 -4.80
CA ASN A 48 -13.73 7.51 -5.99
C ASN A 48 -14.08 6.04 -5.70
N LYS A 49 -15.37 5.71 -5.89
CA LYS A 49 -15.90 4.36 -5.65
C LYS A 49 -15.32 3.30 -6.58
N GLU A 50 -14.96 3.67 -7.81
CA GLU A 50 -14.35 2.74 -8.77
C GLU A 50 -12.96 2.31 -8.31
N VAL A 51 -12.15 3.25 -7.83
CA VAL A 51 -10.83 2.92 -7.25
C VAL A 51 -11.01 2.12 -5.97
N GLU A 52 -11.96 2.47 -5.10
CA GLU A 52 -12.24 1.71 -3.87
C GLU A 52 -12.60 0.25 -4.16
N ALA A 53 -13.36 -0.01 -5.23
CA ALA A 53 -13.81 -1.35 -5.59
C ALA A 53 -12.72 -2.23 -6.22
N HIS A 54 -11.70 -1.63 -6.87
CA HIS A 54 -10.71 -2.36 -7.67
C HIS A 54 -9.28 -2.24 -7.14
N ALA A 55 -8.97 -1.28 -6.26
CA ALA A 55 -7.62 -1.08 -5.77
C ALA A 55 -7.34 -1.89 -4.51
N MET A 56 -6.15 -2.50 -4.47
CA MET A 56 -5.61 -3.04 -3.23
C MET A 56 -5.17 -1.92 -2.29
N GLN A 57 -5.36 -2.12 -0.99
CA GLN A 57 -4.93 -1.20 0.06
C GLN A 57 -3.67 -1.74 0.74
N LEU A 58 -2.90 -0.88 1.42
CA LEU A 58 -1.70 -1.29 2.17
C LEU A 58 -1.69 -0.66 3.57
N LYS A 59 -2.61 -1.11 4.44
CA LYS A 59 -2.77 -0.62 5.83
C LYS A 59 -2.60 -1.71 6.89
N SER A 60 -2.66 -2.98 6.50
CA SER A 60 -2.51 -4.12 7.39
C SER A 60 -1.56 -5.16 6.81
N ILE A 61 -1.09 -6.06 7.68
CA ILE A 61 -0.23 -7.19 7.24
C ILE A 61 -0.98 -8.08 6.26
N GLY A 62 -2.26 -8.36 6.50
CA GLY A 62 -3.08 -9.19 5.59
C GLY A 62 -3.07 -8.61 4.18
N GLN A 63 -3.38 -7.33 4.06
CA GLN A 63 -3.35 -6.61 2.78
C GLN A 63 -1.98 -6.61 2.09
N ALA A 64 -0.88 -6.51 2.86
CA ALA A 64 0.46 -6.61 2.29
C ALA A 64 0.77 -8.02 1.73
N LEU A 65 0.24 -9.06 2.39
CA LEU A 65 0.37 -10.44 1.92
C LEU A 65 -0.48 -10.67 0.67
N ASP A 66 -1.67 -10.08 0.60
CA ASP A 66 -2.54 -10.14 -0.58
C ASP A 66 -1.86 -9.50 -1.79
N ILE A 67 -1.33 -8.26 -1.65
CA ILE A 67 -0.56 -7.59 -2.71
C ILE A 67 0.61 -8.44 -3.20
N ARG A 68 1.35 -9.06 -2.27
CA ARG A 68 2.48 -9.92 -2.63
C ARG A 68 2.01 -11.17 -3.38
N SER A 69 0.88 -11.76 -2.97
CA SER A 69 0.31 -12.93 -3.61
C SER A 69 -0.13 -12.60 -5.03
N ASP A 70 -0.92 -11.54 -5.21
CA ASP A 70 -1.44 -11.11 -6.52
C ASP A 70 -0.29 -10.75 -7.46
N PHE A 71 0.71 -10.00 -6.97
CA PHE A 71 1.91 -9.68 -7.72
C PHE A 71 2.63 -10.92 -8.29
N LEU A 72 2.80 -11.97 -7.48
CA LEU A 72 3.45 -13.20 -7.94
C LEU A 72 2.57 -13.99 -8.91
N GLN A 73 1.27 -14.05 -8.65
CA GLN A 73 0.31 -14.72 -9.53
C GLN A 73 0.22 -14.05 -10.89
N ASP A 74 0.19 -12.72 -10.95
CA ASP A 74 0.23 -11.95 -12.19
C ASP A 74 1.50 -12.25 -12.99
N PHE A 75 2.62 -12.40 -12.29
CA PHE A 75 3.89 -12.74 -12.91
C PHE A 75 3.89 -14.15 -13.50
N GLU A 76 3.42 -15.14 -12.74
CA GLU A 76 3.28 -16.51 -13.21
C GLU A 76 2.31 -16.62 -14.38
N ALA A 77 1.16 -15.94 -14.31
CA ALA A 77 0.18 -15.91 -15.39
C ALA A 77 0.77 -15.33 -16.68
N ALA A 78 1.60 -14.27 -16.58
CA ALA A 78 2.24 -13.67 -17.75
C ALA A 78 3.18 -14.62 -18.50
N LEU A 79 3.78 -15.61 -17.82
CA LEU A 79 4.66 -16.61 -18.47
C LEU A 79 3.91 -17.50 -19.46
N TYR A 80 2.61 -17.70 -19.26
CA TYR A 80 1.77 -18.53 -20.12
C TYR A 80 1.13 -17.76 -21.28
N LEU A 81 1.29 -16.45 -21.33
CA LEU A 81 0.77 -15.62 -22.42
C LEU A 81 1.77 -15.57 -23.57
N GLU A 82 1.30 -15.82 -24.80
CA GLU A 82 2.15 -15.77 -26.01
C GLU A 82 2.24 -14.35 -26.59
N ASP A 83 1.17 -13.56 -26.44
CA ASP A 83 1.11 -12.18 -26.92
C ASP A 83 1.83 -11.24 -25.95
N GLU A 84 2.89 -10.58 -26.43
CA GLU A 84 3.63 -9.58 -25.68
C GLU A 84 2.73 -8.44 -25.20
N HIS A 85 1.71 -8.09 -25.98
CA HIS A 85 0.77 -7.04 -25.58
C HIS A 85 0.03 -7.42 -24.29
N GLU A 86 -0.49 -8.65 -24.23
CA GLU A 86 -1.22 -9.15 -23.07
C GLU A 86 -0.30 -9.40 -21.87
N GLN A 87 0.93 -9.86 -22.09
CA GLN A 87 1.95 -9.92 -21.04
C GLN A 87 2.21 -8.53 -20.41
N ARG A 88 2.40 -7.51 -21.24
CA ARG A 88 2.58 -6.14 -20.74
C ARG A 88 1.36 -5.66 -19.99
N ARG A 89 0.13 -5.98 -20.44
CA ARG A 89 -1.08 -5.64 -19.70
C ARG A 89 -1.07 -6.26 -18.30
N GLN A 90 -0.75 -7.55 -18.19
CA GLN A 90 -0.69 -8.27 -16.91
C GLN A 90 0.39 -7.70 -15.97
N LEU A 91 1.52 -7.26 -16.52
CA LEU A 91 2.68 -6.78 -15.76
C LEU A 91 2.73 -5.26 -15.57
N ASN A 92 1.61 -4.56 -15.71
CA ASN A 92 1.49 -3.13 -15.45
C ASN A 92 0.95 -2.88 -14.03
N PHE A 93 1.82 -2.44 -13.14
CA PHE A 93 1.47 -2.14 -11.75
C PHE A 93 1.33 -0.64 -11.54
N VAL A 94 0.19 -0.21 -11.00
CA VAL A 94 -0.11 1.20 -10.73
C VAL A 94 -0.22 1.43 -9.24
N ILE A 95 0.61 2.33 -8.71
CA ILE A 95 0.64 2.74 -7.31
C ILE A 95 0.15 4.18 -7.24
N VAL A 96 -0.89 4.39 -6.44
CA VAL A 96 -1.50 5.71 -6.25
C VAL A 96 -1.06 6.29 -4.90
N GLY A 97 -0.43 7.47 -4.95
CA GLY A 97 0.09 8.20 -3.80
C GLY A 97 1.61 8.11 -3.69
N GLY A 98 2.30 9.17 -4.04
CA GLY A 98 3.74 9.41 -3.89
C GLY A 98 4.17 9.88 -2.50
N GLY A 99 3.42 9.52 -1.46
CA GLY A 99 3.88 9.61 -0.07
C GLY A 99 4.89 8.50 0.27
N PRO A 100 5.42 8.46 1.52
CA PRO A 100 6.43 7.48 1.93
C PRO A 100 6.08 6.03 1.55
N THR A 101 4.87 5.58 1.89
CA THR A 101 4.41 4.21 1.61
C THR A 101 4.42 3.86 0.12
N GLY A 102 3.94 4.75 -0.76
CA GLY A 102 3.88 4.46 -2.19
C GLY A 102 5.26 4.54 -2.86
N VAL A 103 6.12 5.46 -2.40
CA VAL A 103 7.52 5.53 -2.86
C VAL A 103 8.29 4.28 -2.46
N GLU A 104 8.16 3.82 -1.20
CA GLU A 104 8.78 2.59 -0.72
C GLU A 104 8.29 1.35 -1.48
N LEU A 105 6.97 1.24 -1.69
CA LEU A 105 6.39 0.13 -2.45
C LEU A 105 6.91 0.12 -3.89
N ALA A 106 6.94 1.28 -4.56
CA ALA A 106 7.45 1.39 -5.92
C ALA A 106 8.92 0.98 -6.03
N GLY A 107 9.76 1.44 -5.08
CA GLY A 107 11.16 1.05 -5.00
C GLY A 107 11.33 -0.44 -4.76
N ALA A 108 10.59 -1.03 -3.82
CA ALA A 108 10.63 -2.46 -3.52
C ALA A 108 10.24 -3.32 -4.74
N MET A 109 9.17 -2.95 -5.46
CA MET A 109 8.78 -3.64 -6.68
C MET A 109 9.82 -3.51 -7.79
N ALA A 110 10.44 -2.33 -7.94
CA ALA A 110 11.49 -2.12 -8.93
C ALA A 110 12.76 -2.93 -8.62
N GLU A 111 13.08 -3.09 -7.34
CA GLU A 111 14.17 -3.97 -6.90
C GLU A 111 13.88 -5.43 -7.21
N ILE A 112 12.66 -5.92 -6.93
CA ILE A 112 12.23 -7.28 -7.26
C ILE A 112 12.35 -7.53 -8.77
N ARG A 113 11.91 -6.60 -9.61
CA ARG A 113 12.07 -6.67 -11.08
C ARG A 113 13.52 -6.85 -11.49
N ARG A 114 14.42 -6.03 -10.95
CA ARG A 114 15.85 -6.02 -11.31
C ARG A 114 16.62 -7.24 -10.81
N THR A 115 16.22 -7.78 -9.66
CA THR A 115 16.97 -8.83 -8.95
C THR A 115 16.33 -10.20 -9.12
N VAL A 116 15.18 -10.42 -8.49
CA VAL A 116 14.50 -11.71 -8.41
C VAL A 116 14.01 -12.13 -9.79
N LEU A 117 13.22 -11.28 -10.44
CA LEU A 117 12.55 -11.64 -11.69
C LEU A 117 13.55 -11.91 -12.81
N LYS A 118 14.53 -11.02 -12.96
CA LYS A 118 15.62 -11.18 -13.93
C LYS A 118 16.44 -12.46 -13.72
N ARG A 119 16.59 -12.93 -12.47
CA ARG A 119 17.41 -14.11 -12.14
C ARG A 119 16.64 -15.41 -12.29
N GLU A 120 15.40 -15.44 -11.82
CA GLU A 120 14.59 -16.64 -11.63
C GLU A 120 13.69 -16.95 -12.83
N TYR A 121 13.27 -15.93 -13.58
CA TYR A 121 12.37 -16.07 -14.73
C TYR A 121 13.08 -15.64 -16.02
N ARG A 122 14.09 -16.39 -16.43
CA ARG A 122 14.98 -16.05 -17.56
C ARG A 122 14.30 -16.10 -18.93
N GLU A 123 13.20 -16.84 -19.05
CA GLU A 123 12.40 -16.92 -20.28
C GLU A 123 11.55 -15.66 -20.55
N MET A 124 11.38 -14.79 -19.56
CA MET A 124 10.63 -13.55 -19.71
C MET A 124 11.54 -12.33 -19.53
N ASP A 125 11.39 -11.36 -20.43
CA ASP A 125 12.07 -10.08 -20.27
C ASP A 125 11.44 -9.30 -19.10
N SER A 126 12.19 -9.17 -17.99
CA SER A 126 11.76 -8.42 -16.80
C SER A 126 11.45 -6.96 -17.10
N GLU A 127 12.00 -6.38 -18.17
CA GLU A 127 11.70 -4.99 -18.59
C GLU A 127 10.27 -4.84 -19.14
N ARG A 128 9.56 -5.94 -19.42
CA ARG A 128 8.12 -5.91 -19.73
C ARG A 128 7.29 -5.43 -18.53
N MET A 129 7.77 -5.64 -17.31
CA MET A 129 7.11 -5.15 -16.10
C MET A 129 7.28 -3.64 -15.95
N GLN A 130 6.14 -2.94 -15.88
CA GLN A 130 6.09 -1.49 -15.73
C GLN A 130 5.48 -1.13 -14.38
N ILE A 131 6.15 -0.22 -13.68
CA ILE A 131 5.69 0.31 -12.39
C ILE A 131 5.38 1.78 -12.59
N HIS A 132 4.14 2.16 -12.32
CA HIS A 132 3.66 3.53 -12.41
C HIS A 132 3.39 4.07 -11.01
N LEU A 133 4.03 5.18 -10.65
CA LEU A 133 3.75 5.88 -9.40
C LEU A 133 3.04 7.20 -9.71
N ILE A 134 1.76 7.28 -9.35
CA ILE A 134 0.91 8.42 -9.67
C ILE A 134 0.63 9.21 -8.39
N ASP A 135 0.85 10.52 -8.43
CA ASP A 135 0.47 11.42 -7.34
C ASP A 135 -0.24 12.67 -7.90
N SER A 136 -1.26 13.13 -7.18
CA SER A 136 -1.99 14.37 -7.49
C SER A 136 -1.16 15.64 -7.23
N ASN A 137 -0.14 15.56 -6.39
CA ASN A 137 0.78 16.64 -6.06
C ASN A 137 1.84 16.81 -7.16
N HIS A 138 2.69 17.83 -7.01
CA HIS A 138 3.79 18.16 -7.94
C HIS A 138 5.15 17.57 -7.53
N ALA A 139 5.21 16.83 -6.42
CA ALA A 139 6.42 16.21 -5.91
C ALA A 139 6.09 14.95 -5.10
N LEU A 140 7.02 14.00 -5.10
CA LEU A 140 7.01 12.88 -4.15
C LEU A 140 7.36 13.40 -2.76
N LEU A 141 6.97 12.67 -1.72
CA LEU A 141 7.36 12.93 -0.33
C LEU A 141 7.15 14.40 0.09
N ARG A 142 5.97 14.97 -0.21
CA ARG A 142 5.67 16.41 -0.04
C ARG A 142 6.00 17.01 1.33
N SER A 143 6.08 16.20 2.39
CA SER A 143 6.41 16.62 3.76
C SER A 143 7.91 16.72 4.02
N PHE A 144 8.76 16.36 3.05
CA PHE A 144 10.22 16.36 3.15
C PHE A 144 10.80 17.59 2.44
N SER A 145 12.10 17.86 2.67
CA SER A 145 12.81 18.96 2.01
C SER A 145 12.89 18.77 0.49
N GLU A 146 12.98 19.86 -0.26
CA GLU A 146 13.08 19.84 -1.73
C GLU A 146 14.25 18.96 -2.23
N ASP A 147 15.39 18.98 -1.54
CA ASP A 147 16.53 18.12 -1.84
C ASP A 147 16.19 16.63 -1.69
N SER A 148 15.47 16.25 -0.62
CA SER A 148 15.01 14.87 -0.45
C SER A 148 13.96 14.48 -1.49
N GLN A 149 13.05 15.38 -1.84
CA GLN A 149 12.03 15.15 -2.88
C GLN A 149 12.70 14.88 -4.24
N LYS A 150 13.67 15.71 -4.62
CA LYS A 150 14.45 15.56 -5.86
C LYS A 150 15.21 14.25 -5.87
N LYS A 151 15.94 13.93 -4.80
CA LYS A 151 16.68 12.66 -4.68
C LYS A 151 15.78 11.45 -4.75
N ALA A 152 14.61 11.50 -4.10
CA ALA A 152 13.65 10.40 -4.16
C ALA A 152 13.14 10.16 -5.58
N LEU A 153 12.80 11.24 -6.30
CA LEU A 153 12.38 11.16 -7.70
C LEU A 153 13.48 10.56 -8.59
N GLU A 154 14.70 11.12 -8.53
CA GLU A 154 15.85 10.63 -9.29
C GLU A 154 16.14 9.15 -9.00
N TYR A 155 16.02 8.74 -7.73
CA TYR A 155 16.26 7.37 -7.31
C TYR A 155 15.23 6.40 -7.91
N VAL A 156 13.93 6.67 -7.75
CA VAL A 156 12.89 5.74 -8.25
C VAL A 156 12.82 5.74 -9.78
N GLU A 157 13.00 6.88 -10.44
CA GLU A 157 13.09 6.95 -11.90
C GLU A 157 14.35 6.24 -12.41
N GLY A 158 15.48 6.39 -11.70
CA GLY A 158 16.71 5.63 -11.96
C GLY A 158 16.55 4.12 -11.76
N MET A 159 15.57 3.68 -10.98
CA MET A 159 15.15 2.28 -10.87
C MET A 159 14.19 1.83 -11.99
N GLY A 160 13.74 2.77 -12.83
CA GLY A 160 12.83 2.56 -13.95
C GLY A 160 11.34 2.60 -13.57
N VAL A 161 11.01 3.23 -12.43
CA VAL A 161 9.62 3.59 -12.07
C VAL A 161 9.18 4.80 -12.89
N LYS A 162 7.97 4.75 -13.44
CA LYS A 162 7.37 5.85 -14.21
C LYS A 162 6.53 6.72 -13.29
N VAL A 163 7.08 7.86 -12.88
CA VAL A 163 6.38 8.79 -11.99
C VAL A 163 5.48 9.74 -12.80
N ARG A 164 4.26 9.98 -12.33
CA ARG A 164 3.30 10.91 -12.94
C ARG A 164 2.71 11.82 -11.87
N PHE A 165 2.89 13.12 -12.06
CA PHE A 165 2.36 14.17 -11.19
C PHE A 165 1.09 14.81 -11.77
N GLY A 166 0.30 15.44 -10.89
CA GLY A 166 -0.84 16.26 -11.29
C GLY A 166 -1.97 15.50 -11.97
N GLN A 167 -2.03 14.18 -11.82
CA GLN A 167 -3.12 13.35 -12.36
C GLN A 167 -4.16 13.11 -11.26
N ARG A 168 -5.43 13.22 -11.63
CA ARG A 168 -6.61 13.04 -10.76
C ARG A 168 -7.49 11.93 -11.31
#